data_AF-A0A0V0W2G4-F1
#
_entry.id   AF-A0A0V0W2G4-F1
#
_cell.length_a   1.000
_cell.length_b   1.000
_cell.length_c   1.000
_cell.angle_alpha   90.00
_cell.angle_beta   90.00
_cell.angle_gamma   90.00
#
_symmetry.space_group_name_H-M   'P 1'
#
loop_
_entity.id
_entity.type
_entity.pdbx_description
1 polymer ?
#
loop_
_entity_poly.entity_id
_entity_poly.type
_entity_poly.pdbx_seq_one_letter_code
_entity_poly.pdbx_strand_id
1 'polypeptide(L)'
;MQFSAFWDQFEASVHSRTDLNDIEKFMCLRSNLKGPALDVISGFSITAKNYLEAVTTLQERFDRANLIIQHHIIQIADIKKVIESPAPGLRR
;
A
#
# COMPACT_ATOMS: atom_id res chain seq x y z
N MET A 1 -9.55 -5.45 5.17
CA MET A 1 -9.20 -4.05 4.98
C MET A 1 -10.01 -3.64 3.79
N GLN A 2 -10.90 -2.68 4.00
CA GLN A 2 -11.54 -2.01 2.88
C GLN A 2 -10.42 -1.35 2.08
N PHE A 3 -10.47 -1.46 0.76
CA PHE A 3 -9.40 -0.96 -0.10
C PHE A 3 -9.13 0.54 0.14
N SER A 4 -10.14 1.32 0.52
CA SER A 4 -10.02 2.71 0.97
C SER A 4 -9.00 2.88 2.10
N ALA A 5 -9.11 2.14 3.19
CA ALA A 5 -8.17 2.26 4.33
C ALA A 5 -6.73 1.88 3.96
N PHE A 6 -6.56 0.88 3.08
CA PHE A 6 -5.25 0.56 2.53
C PHE A 6 -4.73 1.72 1.66
N TRP A 7 -5.59 2.26 0.80
CA TRP A 7 -5.25 3.35 -0.10
C TRP A 7 -4.86 4.61 0.67
N ASP A 8 -5.61 5.04 1.67
CA ASP A 8 -5.30 6.20 2.51
C ASP A 8 -3.93 6.05 3.18
N GLN A 9 -3.62 4.86 3.70
CA GLN A 9 -2.32 4.58 4.32
C GLN A 9 -1.18 4.56 3.30
N PHE A 10 -1.41 3.92 2.15
CA PHE A 10 -0.45 3.86 1.06
C PHE A 10 -0.20 5.24 0.46
N GLU A 11 -1.24 6.07 0.39
CA GLU A 11 -1.17 7.42 -0.13
C GLU A 11 -0.30 8.30 0.75
N ALA A 12 -0.56 8.31 2.06
CA ALA A 12 0.23 9.04 3.04
C ALA A 12 1.68 8.55 3.15
N SER A 13 1.93 7.26 2.93
CA SER A 13 3.26 6.66 3.17
C SER A 13 4.13 6.54 1.91
N VAL A 14 3.54 6.48 0.71
CA VAL A 14 4.23 6.16 -0.55
C VAL A 14 3.75 7.03 -1.72
N HIS A 15 2.44 7.16 -1.98
CA HIS A 15 1.95 7.88 -3.17
C HIS A 15 2.32 9.37 -3.14
N SER A 16 2.11 10.01 -1.98
CA SER A 16 2.35 11.46 -1.77
C SER A 16 3.83 11.83 -1.65
N ARG A 17 4.71 10.84 -1.50
CA ARG A 17 6.16 11.05 -1.43
C ARG A 17 6.70 11.53 -2.77
N THR A 18 7.36 12.68 -2.77
CA THR A 18 7.99 13.28 -3.95
C THR A 18 9.44 12.83 -4.14
N ASP A 19 10.02 12.18 -3.12
CA ASP A 19 11.36 11.59 -3.14
C ASP A 19 11.41 10.23 -3.84
N LEU A 20 10.25 9.59 -4.07
CA LEU A 20 10.12 8.33 -4.80
C LEU A 20 9.60 8.58 -6.22
N ASN A 21 10.20 7.90 -7.20
CA ASN A 21 9.68 7.90 -8.57
C ASN A 21 8.53 6.87 -8.73
N ASP A 22 7.77 6.98 -9.82
CA ASP A 22 6.60 6.13 -10.06
C ASP A 22 6.93 4.62 -10.14
N ILE A 23 8.15 4.26 -10.57
CA ILE A 23 8.59 2.87 -10.62
C ILE A 23 8.80 2.34 -9.19
N GLU A 24 9.45 3.12 -8.32
CA GLU A 24 9.62 2.80 -6.89
C GLU A 24 8.28 2.69 -6.18
N LYS A 25 7.37 3.64 -6.43
CA LYS A 25 6.00 3.59 -5.91
C LYS A 25 5.26 2.34 -6.39
N PHE A 26 5.45 1.93 -7.64
CA PHE A 26 4.82 0.73 -8.18
C PHE A 26 5.39 -0.55 -7.55
N MET A 27 6.71 -0.63 -7.36
CA MET A 27 7.33 -1.75 -6.63
C MET A 27 6.79 -1.86 -5.20
N CYS A 28 6.67 -0.73 -4.49
CA CYS A 28 6.04 -0.68 -3.17
C CYS A 28 4.58 -1.11 -3.23
N LEU A 29 3.79 -0.60 -4.18
CA LEU A 29 2.38 -0.98 -4.35
C LEU A 29 2.24 -2.49 -4.51
N ARG A 30 2.98 -3.09 -5.45
CA ARG A 30 2.93 -4.53 -5.73
C ARG A 30 3.35 -5.38 -4.53
N SER A 31 4.36 -4.94 -3.77
CA SER A 31 4.85 -5.66 -2.59
C SER A 31 3.88 -5.63 -1.40
N ASN A 32 3.01 -4.61 -1.34
CA ASN A 32 2.01 -4.47 -0.27
C ASN A 32 0.65 -5.09 -0.64
N LEU A 33 0.44 -5.49 -1.90
CA LEU A 33 -0.79 -6.16 -2.34
C LEU A 33 -0.69 -7.68 -2.23
N LYS A 34 -1.84 -8.32 -2.00
CA LYS A 34 -1.97 -9.78 -1.91
C LYS A 34 -3.28 -10.25 -2.54
N GLY A 35 -3.31 -11.52 -2.95
CA GLY A 35 -4.53 -12.17 -3.46
C GLY A 35 -5.14 -11.42 -4.64
N PRO A 36 -6.48 -11.24 -4.67
CA PRO A 36 -7.17 -10.66 -5.83
C PRO A 36 -6.67 -9.28 -6.27
N ALA A 37 -6.17 -8.46 -5.35
CA ALA A 37 -5.65 -7.14 -5.68
C ALA A 37 -4.27 -7.21 -6.38
N LEU A 38 -3.42 -8.16 -5.99
CA LEU A 38 -2.17 -8.42 -6.68
C LEU A 38 -2.43 -9.00 -8.08
N ASP A 39 -3.40 -9.91 -8.20
CA ASP A 39 -3.74 -10.54 -9.47
C ASP A 39 -4.20 -9.51 -10.52
N VAL A 40 -4.93 -8.48 -10.11
CA VAL A 40 -5.36 -7.36 -10.99
C VAL A 40 -4.19 -6.67 -11.65
N ILE A 41 -3.14 -6.40 -10.88
CA ILE A 41 -1.98 -5.66 -11.38
C ILE A 41 -0.85 -6.58 -11.85
N SER A 42 -1.03 -7.91 -11.74
CA SER A 42 0.02 -8.90 -12.05
C SER A 42 0.43 -8.88 -13.52
N GLY A 43 -0.50 -8.53 -14.42
CA GLY A 43 -0.27 -8.38 -15.86
C GLY A 43 0.40 -7.07 -16.26
N PHE A 44 0.55 -6.11 -15.35
CA PHE A 44 1.20 -4.84 -15.62
C PHE A 44 2.71 -4.95 -15.42
N SER A 45 3.47 -4.54 -16.44
CA SER A 45 4.92 -4.35 -16.29
C SER A 45 5.21 -3.19 -15.35
N ILE A 46 6.19 -3.36 -14.46
CA ILE A 46 6.63 -2.31 -13.51
C ILE A 46 7.29 -1.17 -14.29
N THR A 47 6.51 -0.15 -14.63
CA THR A 47 6.94 1.05 -15.37
C THR A 47 6.20 2.27 -14.85
N ALA A 48 6.76 3.47 -15.01
CA ALA A 48 6.14 4.72 -14.55
C ALA A 48 4.75 4.94 -15.16
N LYS A 49 4.61 4.69 -16.47
CA LYS A 49 3.32 4.78 -17.17
C LYS A 49 2.28 3.84 -16.58
N ASN A 50 2.67 2.60 -16.30
CA ASN A 50 1.74 1.59 -15.80
C ASN A 50 1.40 1.75 -14.32
N TYR A 51 2.17 2.53 -13.57
CA TYR A 51 1.87 2.80 -12.16
C TYR A 51 0.49 3.45 -12.00
N LEU A 52 0.24 4.53 -12.74
CA LEU A 52 -1.01 5.26 -12.66
C LEU A 52 -2.19 4.38 -13.13
N GLU A 53 -2.01 3.66 -14.23
CA GLU A 53 -3.00 2.71 -14.75
C GLU A 53 -3.34 1.61 -13.73
N ALA A 54 -2.32 1.07 -13.05
CA ALA A 54 -2.50 0.05 -12.02
C ALA A 54 -3.28 0.61 -10.81
N VAL A 55 -2.98 1.85 -10.37
CA VAL A 55 -3.71 2.54 -9.30
C VAL A 55 -5.18 2.74 -9.68
N THR A 56 -5.45 3.29 -10.86
CA THR A 56 -6.81 3.50 -11.36
C THR A 56 -7.58 2.19 -11.44
N THR A 57 -6.97 1.14 -11.99
CA THR A 57 -7.60 -0.18 -12.10
C THR A 57 -7.95 -0.77 -10.73
N LEU A 58 -7.08 -0.58 -9.72
CA LEU A 58 -7.34 -1.01 -8.35
C LEU A 58 -8.49 -0.21 -7.72
N GLN A 59 -8.51 1.10 -7.89
CA GLN A 59 -9.62 1.95 -7.43
C GLN A 59 -10.93 1.54 -8.09
N GLU A 60 -10.99 1.42 -9.42
CA GLU A 60 -12.21 1.01 -10.11
C GLU A 60 -12.75 -0.35 -9.66
N ARG A 61 -11.87 -1.30 -9.36
CA ARG A 61 -12.27 -2.67 -8.99
C ARG A 61 -12.63 -2.81 -7.51
N PHE A 62 -11.91 -2.12 -6.62
CA PHE A 62 -12.03 -2.32 -5.18
C PHE A 62 -12.65 -1.14 -4.43
N ASP A 63 -12.65 0.06 -5.01
CA ASP A 63 -13.36 1.23 -4.47
C ASP A 63 -14.87 1.18 -4.79
N ARG A 64 -15.28 0.50 -5.88
CA ARG A 64 -16.70 0.18 -6.14
C ARG A 64 -17.32 -0.74 -5.07
N ALA A 65 -16.53 -1.40 -4.23
CA ALA A 65 -17.00 -2.20 -3.11
C ALA A 65 -17.27 -1.37 -1.84
N ASN A 66 -17.05 -0.06 -1.84
CA ASN A 66 -17.46 0.83 -0.73
C ASN A 66 -18.99 0.97 -0.59
N LEU A 67 -19.79 0.43 -1.50
CA LEU A 67 -21.24 0.25 -1.25
C LEU A 67 -21.58 -1.04 -0.51
N ILE A 68 -20.72 -2.06 -0.47
CA ILE A 68 -21.06 -3.36 0.12
C ILE A 68 -19.85 -3.96 0.84
N ILE A 69 -19.71 -3.57 2.10
CA ILE A 69 -19.30 -4.44 3.22
C ILE A 69 -17.82 -4.88 3.28
N GLN A 70 -17.16 -4.31 4.28
CA GLN A 70 -16.17 -4.90 5.19
C GLN A 70 -15.86 -6.39 5.03
N HIS A 71 -14.60 -6.75 4.74
CA HIS A 71 -13.87 -7.71 5.58
C HIS A 71 -12.35 -7.77 5.32
N HIS A 72 -11.67 -8.50 6.20
CA HIS A 72 -10.24 -8.58 6.49
C HIS A 72 -9.24 -8.67 5.33
N ILE A 73 -8.14 -7.93 5.50
CA ILE A 73 -6.79 -8.25 5.04
C ILE A 73 -5.89 -7.67 6.15
N ILE A 74 -4.92 -8.45 6.62
CA ILE A 74 -3.81 -8.06 7.51
C ILE A 74 -2.56 -8.20 6.65
N GLN A 75 -1.66 -7.21 6.58
CA GLN A 75 -0.36 -7.20 7.27
C GLN A 75 0.34 -5.89 6.86
N ILE A 76 0.21 -4.83 7.65
CA ILE A 76 1.23 -3.76 7.73
C ILE A 76 1.51 -3.57 9.21
N ALA A 77 2.32 -4.46 9.77
CA ALA A 77 2.81 -4.33 11.12
C ALA A 77 4.24 -4.89 11.20
N ASP A 78 5.14 -4.42 10.32
CA ASP A 78 6.59 -4.50 10.60
C ASP A 78 7.43 -3.43 9.89
N ILE A 79 6.87 -2.22 9.69
CA ILE A 79 7.67 -1.03 9.35
C ILE A 79 7.40 0.06 10.40
N LYS A 80 7.53 -0.33 11.67
CA LYS A 80 7.68 0.63 12.77
C LYS A 80 8.69 0.20 13.83
N LYS A 81 9.56 -0.79 13.54
CA LYS A 81 10.52 -1.33 14.51
C LYS A 81 12.00 -1.20 14.12
N VAL A 82 12.40 -0.16 13.39
CA VAL A 82 13.84 0.04 13.07
C VAL A 82 14.34 1.49 13.29
N ILE A 83 13.50 2.43 13.74
CA ILE A 83 13.95 3.81 14.04
C ILE A 83 13.08 4.29 15.21
N GLU A 84 13.43 4.34 16.49
CA GLU A 84 14.67 4.22 17.25
C GLU A 84 14.31 3.55 18.59
N SER A 85 15.06 2.55 19.01
CA SER A 85 15.46 2.47 20.41
C SER A 85 16.78 1.74 20.51
N PRO A 86 17.72 2.31 21.26
CA PRO A 86 18.17 1.57 22.41
C PRO A 86 18.09 2.41 23.69
N ALA A 87 17.12 2.04 24.54
CA ALA A 87 17.28 1.76 25.99
C ALA A 87 17.82 2.88 26.93
N PRO A 88 18.05 2.62 28.23
CA PRO A 88 17.09 2.29 29.28
C PRO A 88 17.20 3.27 30.47
N GLY A 89 16.10 3.50 31.20
CA GLY A 89 16.11 4.45 32.33
C GLY A 89 15.08 4.15 33.42
N LEU A 90 15.09 2.93 33.96
CA LEU A 90 14.47 2.64 35.26
C LEU A 90 15.35 3.20 36.39
N ARG A 91 14.91 4.23 37.10
CA ARG A 91 15.21 4.48 38.53
C ARG A 91 14.03 5.27 39.12
N ARG A 92 13.13 4.59 39.85
CA ARG A 92 13.13 4.41 41.32
C ARG A 92 12.75 5.67 42.08
#